data_AF-T0Z2W5-F1
#
_entry.id   AF-T0Z2W5-F1
#
_cell.length_a   1.000
_cell.length_b   1.000
_cell.length_c   1.000
_cell.angle_alpha   90.00
_cell.angle_beta   90.00
_cell.angle_gamma   90.00
#
_symmetry.space_group_name_H-M   'P 1'
#
loop_
_entity.id
_entity.type
_entity.pdbx_description
1 polymer ?
#
loop_
_entity_poly.entity_id
_entity_poly.type
_entity_poly.pdbx_seq_one_letter_code
_entity_poly.pdbx_strand_id
1 'polypeptide(L)'
;ASKHQALSHGHIEQMERQLKAEVQELFTLAEQADQTVIPDGVNLPEEIRRREDRLAVMAAAKAKITERARARYEKEKIPYNEKMARRAEREAIGQKPRGKALKAPDPAPQAQDQINLTDEESRIMPVSGGGFEQSYNAQAAVDDQTMLVVATGVSQAPNDKEQVLPMLETLQTQAAVLGPIEALVADTGYCSEKNVEACEALGI
;
A
#
# COMPACT_ATOMS: atom_id res chain seq x y z
N ALA A 1 0.07 -10.82 -10.27
CA ALA A 1 -0.25 -9.53 -10.92
C ALA A 1 0.90 -9.07 -11.82
N SER A 2 0.67 -8.29 -12.88
CA SER A 2 1.75 -7.84 -13.79
C SER A 2 2.45 -6.59 -13.26
N LYS A 3 3.78 -6.60 -13.15
CA LYS A 3 4.58 -5.42 -12.76
C LYS A 3 4.47 -4.25 -13.75
N HIS A 4 4.14 -4.54 -15.01
CA HIS A 4 3.99 -3.52 -16.06
C HIS A 4 2.64 -2.79 -16.01
N GLN A 5 1.74 -3.24 -15.15
CA GLN A 5 0.42 -2.63 -14.92
C GLN A 5 0.39 -1.76 -13.64
N ALA A 6 1.55 -1.56 -13.01
CA ALA A 6 1.72 -0.64 -11.90
C ALA A 6 1.87 0.80 -12.41
N LEU A 7 1.07 1.71 -11.87
CA LEU A 7 1.11 3.13 -12.18
C LEU A 7 1.39 3.92 -10.90
N SER A 8 2.37 4.81 -10.96
CA SER A 8 2.65 5.75 -9.88
C SER A 8 1.74 6.98 -9.95
N HIS A 9 1.47 7.59 -8.79
CA HIS A 9 0.67 8.81 -8.70
C HIS A 9 1.19 9.91 -9.61
N GLY A 10 2.51 10.15 -9.62
CA GLY A 10 3.12 11.17 -10.47
C GLY A 10 2.93 10.87 -11.97
N HIS A 11 3.00 9.60 -12.37
CA HIS A 11 2.76 9.21 -13.76
C HIS A 11 1.29 9.34 -14.15
N ILE A 12 0.36 9.01 -13.25
CA ILE A 12 -1.07 9.23 -13.43
C ILE A 12 -1.34 10.72 -13.69
N GLU A 13 -0.79 11.62 -12.89
CA GLU A 13 -1.00 13.07 -13.07
C GLU A 13 -0.47 13.59 -14.41
N GLN A 14 0.67 13.06 -14.87
CA GLN A 14 1.21 13.40 -16.18
C GLN A 14 0.28 12.92 -17.31
N MET A 15 -0.17 11.66 -17.25
CA MET A 15 -1.06 11.10 -18.26
C MET A 15 -2.43 11.77 -18.27
N GLU A 16 -2.99 12.13 -17.11
CA GLU A 16 -4.26 12.87 -17.03
C GLU A 16 -4.17 14.21 -17.76
N ARG A 17 -3.06 14.95 -17.59
CA ARG A 17 -2.86 16.23 -18.29
C ARG A 17 -2.78 16.02 -19.80
N GLN A 18 -2.02 15.02 -20.23
CA GLN A 18 -1.88 14.68 -21.64
C GLN A 18 -3.23 14.28 -22.26
N LEU A 19 -3.93 13.32 -21.66
CA LEU A 19 -5.20 12.81 -22.19
C LEU A 19 -6.28 13.90 -22.23
N LYS A 20 -6.34 14.80 -21.24
CA LYS A 20 -7.26 15.95 -21.28
C LYS A 20 -6.97 16.90 -22.43
N ALA A 21 -5.70 17.17 -22.71
CA ALA A 21 -5.31 17.99 -23.85
C ALA A 21 -5.71 17.31 -25.17
N GLU A 22 -5.41 16.01 -25.33
CA GLU A 22 -5.77 15.26 -26.52
C GLU A 22 -7.29 15.18 -26.75
N VAL A 23 -8.09 15.02 -25.68
CA VAL A 23 -9.56 15.07 -25.78
C VAL A 23 -10.03 16.43 -26.29
N GLN A 24 -9.46 17.53 -25.78
CA GLN A 24 -9.81 18.88 -26.23
C GLN A 24 -9.43 19.12 -27.70
N GLU A 25 -8.27 18.61 -28.13
CA GLU A 25 -7.83 18.66 -29.53
C GLU A 25 -8.79 17.88 -30.43
N LEU A 26 -9.22 16.69 -30.02
CA LEU A 26 -10.18 15.88 -30.78
C LEU A 26 -11.57 16.55 -30.88
N PHE A 27 -12.03 17.22 -29.82
CA PHE A 27 -13.24 18.02 -29.88
C PHE A 27 -13.12 19.18 -30.86
N THR A 28 -11.99 19.90 -30.81
CA THR A 28 -11.71 20.99 -31.77
C THR A 28 -11.70 20.48 -33.22
N LEU A 29 -11.11 19.31 -33.45
CA LEU A 29 -11.09 18.68 -34.78
C LEU A 29 -12.49 18.24 -35.22
N ALA A 30 -13.31 17.72 -34.30
CA ALA A 30 -14.70 17.33 -34.59
C ALA A 30 -15.57 18.54 -34.95
N GLU A 31 -15.38 19.69 -34.29
CA GLU A 31 -16.07 20.94 -34.63
C GLU A 31 -15.67 21.47 -36.01
N GLN A 32 -14.42 21.22 -36.42
CA GLN A 32 -13.87 21.68 -37.70
C GLN A 32 -14.03 20.65 -38.83
N ALA A 33 -14.72 19.53 -38.60
CA ALA A 33 -14.83 18.42 -39.55
C ALA A 33 -15.40 18.83 -40.93
N ASP A 34 -16.29 19.83 -40.97
CA ASP A 34 -16.84 20.37 -42.23
C ASP A 34 -15.83 21.26 -43.00
N GLN A 35 -14.74 21.68 -42.36
CA GLN A 35 -13.74 22.63 -42.88
C GLN A 35 -12.33 22.06 -42.98
N THR A 36 -12.07 20.89 -42.39
CA THR A 36 -10.74 20.28 -42.28
C THR A 36 -10.78 18.81 -42.71
N VAL A 37 -9.71 18.34 -43.34
CA VAL A 37 -9.58 16.93 -43.71
C VAL A 37 -9.27 16.14 -42.44
N ILE A 38 -10.23 15.33 -41.99
CA ILE A 38 -10.00 14.33 -40.95
C ILE A 38 -9.02 13.29 -41.52
N PRO A 39 -7.92 12.94 -40.82
CA PRO A 39 -7.02 11.89 -41.28
C PRO A 39 -7.76 10.57 -41.55
N ASP A 40 -7.42 9.93 -42.67
CA ASP A 40 -8.06 8.68 -43.09
C ASP A 40 -8.00 7.60 -42.00
N GLY A 41 -9.16 7.03 -41.66
CA GLY A 41 -9.28 5.95 -40.68
C GLY A 41 -9.49 6.41 -39.22
N VAL A 42 -9.55 7.72 -38.93
CA VAL A 42 -9.80 8.22 -37.57
C VAL A 42 -11.31 8.32 -37.30
N ASN A 43 -11.80 7.49 -36.38
CA ASN A 43 -13.15 7.60 -35.83
C ASN A 43 -13.12 8.52 -34.58
N LEU A 44 -13.39 9.81 -34.78
CA LEU A 44 -13.30 10.82 -33.71
C LEU A 44 -14.16 10.49 -32.47
N PRO A 45 -15.47 10.11 -32.59
CA PRO A 45 -16.26 9.70 -31.43
C PRO A 45 -15.65 8.53 -30.65
N GLU A 46 -15.15 7.50 -31.33
CA GLU A 46 -14.53 6.36 -30.64
C GLU A 46 -13.22 6.74 -29.94
N GLU A 47 -12.43 7.61 -30.56
CA GLU A 47 -11.12 8.01 -30.07
C GLU A 47 -11.21 8.98 -28.88
N ILE A 48 -12.26 9.81 -28.84
CA ILE A 48 -12.66 10.60 -27.66
C ILE A 48 -13.08 9.64 -26.54
N ARG A 49 -14.02 8.73 -26.81
CA ARG A 49 -14.52 7.78 -25.80
C ARG A 49 -13.39 6.97 -25.15
N ARG A 50 -12.45 6.46 -25.95
CA ARG A 50 -11.29 5.70 -25.43
C ARG A 50 -10.45 6.50 -24.43
N ARG A 51 -10.25 7.81 -24.68
CA ARG A 51 -9.50 8.68 -23.77
C ARG A 51 -10.29 9.02 -22.53
N GLU A 52 -11.58 9.26 -22.67
CA GLU A 52 -12.48 9.47 -21.53
C GLU A 52 -12.53 8.24 -20.62
N ASP A 53 -12.64 7.04 -21.19
CA ASP A 53 -12.58 5.78 -20.45
C ASP A 53 -11.24 5.64 -19.70
N ARG A 54 -10.13 5.96 -20.36
CA ARG A 54 -8.80 5.93 -19.75
C ARG A 54 -8.65 6.96 -18.64
N LEU A 55 -9.21 8.16 -18.81
CA LEU A 55 -9.27 9.20 -17.77
C LEU A 55 -10.09 8.74 -16.57
N ALA A 56 -11.21 8.03 -16.78
CA ALA A 56 -12.01 7.47 -15.70
C ALA A 56 -11.23 6.44 -14.88
N VAL A 57 -10.47 5.56 -15.55
CA VAL A 57 -9.57 4.59 -14.88
C VAL A 57 -8.50 5.31 -14.05
N MET A 58 -7.90 6.38 -14.60
CA MET A 58 -6.90 7.19 -13.87
C MET A 58 -7.48 7.90 -12.65
N ALA A 59 -8.69 8.45 -12.77
CA ALA A 59 -9.37 9.10 -11.66
C ALA A 59 -9.66 8.10 -10.52
N ALA A 60 -10.13 6.89 -10.85
CA ALA A 60 -10.34 5.83 -9.87
C ALA A 60 -9.02 5.41 -9.18
N ALA A 61 -7.96 5.23 -9.97
CA ALA A 61 -6.63 4.90 -9.46
C ALA A 61 -6.08 5.98 -8.50
N LYS A 62 -6.24 7.27 -8.86
CA LYS A 62 -5.83 8.41 -8.02
C LYS A 62 -6.64 8.50 -6.73
N ALA A 63 -7.95 8.26 -6.80
CA ALA A 63 -8.80 8.22 -5.61
C ALA A 63 -8.33 7.13 -4.63
N LYS A 64 -8.01 5.94 -5.13
CA LYS A 64 -7.47 4.84 -4.32
C LYS A 64 -6.11 5.13 -3.71
N ILE A 65 -5.18 5.72 -4.46
CA ILE A 65 -3.90 6.15 -3.91
C ILE A 65 -4.11 7.20 -2.80
N THR A 66 -5.04 8.13 -2.99
CA THR A 66 -5.37 9.15 -1.99
C THR A 66 -5.97 8.55 -0.72
N GLU A 67 -6.88 7.57 -0.86
CA GLU A 67 -7.42 6.81 0.26
C GLU A 67 -6.32 6.13 1.07
N ARG A 68 -5.37 5.46 0.38
CA ARG A 68 -4.22 4.81 1.01
C ARG A 68 -3.28 5.80 1.70
N ALA A 69 -3.05 6.96 1.10
CA ALA A 69 -2.24 8.02 1.70
C ALA A 69 -2.85 8.52 3.02
N ARG A 70 -4.18 8.64 3.08
CA ARG A 70 -4.91 8.98 4.32
C ARG A 70 -4.78 7.88 5.36
N ALA A 71 -4.98 6.62 4.99
CA ALA A 71 -4.83 5.49 5.91
C ALA A 71 -3.41 5.39 6.48
N ARG A 72 -2.38 5.62 5.65
CA ARG A 72 -0.98 5.73 6.08
C ARG A 72 -0.80 6.88 7.08
N TYR A 73 -1.32 8.07 6.76
CA TYR A 73 -1.25 9.23 7.63
C TYR A 73 -1.88 8.98 9.00
N GLU A 74 -3.05 8.35 9.06
CA GLU A 74 -3.72 8.02 10.33
C GLU A 74 -2.87 7.08 11.19
N LYS A 75 -2.29 6.04 10.59
CA LYS A 75 -1.39 5.11 11.27
C LYS A 75 -0.11 5.79 11.77
N GLU A 76 0.50 6.66 10.97
CA GLU A 76 1.73 7.37 11.33
C GLU A 76 1.50 8.50 12.36
N LYS A 77 0.30 9.08 12.37
CA LYS A 77 -0.09 10.16 13.29
C LYS A 77 -0.09 9.73 14.75
N ILE A 78 -0.48 8.49 15.04
CA ILE A 78 -0.52 7.95 16.41
C ILE A 78 0.88 7.98 17.07
N PRO A 79 1.90 7.26 16.56
CA PRO A 79 3.22 7.27 17.17
C PRO A 79 3.91 8.64 17.06
N TYR A 80 3.56 9.46 16.06
CA TYR A 80 4.05 10.84 15.99
C TYR A 80 3.54 11.67 17.18
N ASN A 81 2.23 11.62 17.46
CA ASN A 81 1.62 12.34 18.57
C ASN A 81 2.16 11.88 19.92
N GLU A 82 2.34 10.57 20.12
CA GLU A 82 2.95 10.02 21.34
C GLU A 82 4.38 10.55 21.54
N LYS A 83 5.19 10.55 20.48
CA LYS A 83 6.56 11.10 20.53
C LYS A 83 6.58 12.60 20.80
N MET A 84 5.64 13.34 20.22
CA MET A 84 5.48 14.78 20.47
C MET A 84 5.07 15.06 21.92
N ALA A 85 4.12 14.30 22.47
CA ALA A 85 3.69 14.39 23.87
C ALA A 85 4.87 14.09 24.82
N ARG A 86 5.58 12.99 24.61
CA ARG A 86 6.76 12.62 25.41
C ARG A 86 7.88 13.68 25.35
N ARG A 87 8.02 14.34 24.20
CA ARG A 87 8.98 15.46 24.05
C ARG A 87 8.53 16.69 24.82
N ALA A 88 7.24 17.05 24.74
CA ALA A 88 6.66 18.16 25.49
C ALA A 88 6.78 17.96 27.01
N GLU A 89 6.53 16.75 27.50
CA GLU A 89 6.72 16.39 28.91
C GLU A 89 8.17 16.57 29.37
N ARG A 90 9.14 16.13 28.56
CA ARG A 90 10.57 16.32 28.82
C ARG A 90 10.97 17.79 28.84
N GLU A 91 10.45 18.57 27.90
CA GLU A 91 10.69 20.02 27.83
C GLU A 91 10.10 20.74 29.05
N ALA A 92 8.92 20.33 29.53
CA ALA A 92 8.27 20.88 30.72
C ALA A 92 9.09 20.64 32.01
N ILE A 93 9.80 19.51 32.12
CA ILE A 93 10.73 19.24 33.23
C ILE A 93 12.14 19.83 33.01
N GLY A 94 12.29 20.76 32.06
CA GLY A 94 13.53 21.48 31.79
C GLY A 94 14.58 20.68 31.00
N GLN A 95 14.25 19.49 30.51
CA GLN A 95 15.15 18.71 29.67
C GLN A 95 15.08 19.22 28.23
N LYS A 96 16.22 19.69 27.71
CA LYS A 96 16.32 20.10 26.29
C LYS A 96 16.04 18.90 25.38
N PRO A 97 15.28 19.10 24.29
CA PRO A 97 15.03 18.03 23.35
C PRO A 97 16.33 17.59 22.68
N ARG A 98 16.58 16.28 22.67
CA ARG A 98 17.74 15.67 22.02
C ARG A 98 17.34 15.09 20.66
N GLY A 99 18.23 15.19 19.68
CA GLY A 99 18.06 14.61 18.35
C GLY A 99 17.34 15.50 17.34
N LYS A 100 17.12 14.96 16.14
CA LYS A 100 16.49 15.67 15.02
C LYS A 100 15.03 16.03 15.34
N ALA A 101 14.55 17.14 14.80
CA ALA A 101 13.12 17.46 14.82
C ALA A 101 12.30 16.30 14.20
N LEU A 102 11.19 15.96 14.85
CA LEU A 102 10.27 14.95 14.35
C LEU A 102 9.63 15.48 13.06
N LYS A 103 9.68 14.67 11.99
CA LYS A 103 8.99 14.99 10.74
C LYS A 103 7.51 14.67 10.90
N ALA A 104 6.65 15.65 10.64
CA ALA A 104 5.21 15.43 10.63
C ALA A 104 4.80 14.48 9.49
N PRO A 105 3.87 13.54 9.73
CA PRO A 105 3.26 12.74 8.68
C PRO A 105 2.53 13.62 7.67
N ASP A 106 2.56 13.23 6.40
CA ASP A 106 1.92 13.95 5.30
C ASP A 106 0.68 13.17 4.80
N PRO A 107 -0.52 13.78 4.81
CA PRO A 107 -1.74 13.14 4.31
C PRO A 107 -1.81 13.07 2.78
N ALA A 108 -0.95 13.81 2.07
CA ALA A 108 -0.95 13.81 0.61
C ALA A 108 -0.36 12.51 0.03
N PRO A 109 -0.85 12.05 -1.13
CA PRO A 109 -0.21 10.98 -1.87
C PRO A 109 1.18 11.43 -2.35
N GLN A 110 2.14 10.52 -2.27
CA GLN A 110 3.49 10.74 -2.78
C GLN A 110 3.53 10.45 -4.28
N ALA A 111 4.39 11.14 -5.03
CA ALA A 111 4.56 10.90 -6.47
C ALA A 111 4.90 9.43 -6.80
N GLN A 112 5.59 8.76 -5.88
CA GLN A 112 6.00 7.36 -5.97
C GLN A 112 4.98 6.36 -5.44
N ASP A 113 3.88 6.80 -4.82
CA ASP A 113 2.80 5.89 -4.39
C ASP A 113 2.20 5.24 -5.63
N GLN A 114 2.07 3.90 -5.63
CA GLN A 114 1.68 3.14 -6.81
C GLN A 114 0.42 2.30 -6.59
N ILE A 115 -0.23 1.99 -7.71
CA ILE A 115 -1.38 1.09 -7.77
C ILE A 115 -1.25 0.20 -9.01
N ASN A 116 -1.61 -1.07 -8.86
CA ASN A 116 -1.67 -2.00 -9.98
C ASN A 116 -3.11 -2.04 -10.52
N LEU A 117 -3.28 -1.80 -11.82
CA LEU A 117 -4.61 -1.73 -12.44
C LEU A 117 -5.29 -3.10 -12.59
N THR A 118 -4.52 -4.19 -12.60
CA THR A 118 -5.06 -5.55 -12.71
C THR A 118 -5.37 -6.19 -11.37
N ASP A 119 -4.63 -5.79 -10.34
CA ASP A 119 -4.74 -6.36 -9.00
C ASP A 119 -4.36 -5.30 -7.96
N GLU A 120 -5.37 -4.53 -7.54
CA GLU A 120 -5.22 -3.33 -6.71
C GLU A 120 -4.44 -3.60 -5.41
N GLU A 121 -4.62 -4.78 -4.82
CA GLU A 121 -4.12 -5.13 -3.50
C GLU A 121 -2.66 -5.60 -3.53
N SER A 122 -2.16 -6.05 -4.67
CA SER A 122 -0.77 -6.45 -4.82
C SER A 122 0.21 -5.27 -4.63
N ARG A 123 1.44 -5.56 -4.19
CA ARG A 123 2.49 -4.55 -3.99
C ARG A 123 3.77 -4.95 -4.72
N ILE A 124 4.59 -3.96 -5.05
CA ILE A 124 5.97 -4.21 -5.50
C ILE A 124 6.80 -4.53 -4.25
N MET A 125 7.26 -5.77 -4.13
CA MET A 125 8.02 -6.27 -2.99
C MET A 125 9.44 -6.67 -3.43
N PRO A 126 10.46 -6.49 -2.56
CA PRO A 126 11.80 -7.01 -2.83
C PRO A 126 11.78 -8.54 -2.79
N VAL A 127 12.61 -9.17 -3.63
CA VAL A 127 12.76 -10.64 -3.66
C VAL A 127 14.16 -11.10 -3.30
N SER A 128 14.26 -12.33 -2.80
CA SER A 128 15.54 -12.96 -2.49
C SER A 128 16.40 -13.08 -3.75
N GLY A 129 17.63 -12.58 -3.71
CA GLY A 129 18.53 -12.50 -4.87
C GLY A 129 18.54 -11.12 -5.56
N GLY A 130 17.75 -10.17 -5.06
CA GLY A 130 17.69 -8.79 -5.54
C GLY A 130 16.59 -8.56 -6.58
N GLY A 131 16.25 -7.29 -6.79
CA GLY A 131 15.14 -6.90 -7.66
C GLY A 131 13.80 -6.84 -6.92
N PHE A 132 12.73 -6.71 -7.70
CA PHE A 132 11.38 -6.50 -7.19
C PHE A 132 10.33 -7.25 -8.02
N GLU A 133 9.29 -7.75 -7.35
CA GLU A 133 8.16 -8.43 -7.96
C GLU A 133 6.82 -7.87 -7.48
N GLN A 134 5.78 -7.99 -8.31
CA GLN A 134 4.43 -7.63 -7.92
C GLN A 134 3.76 -8.83 -7.22
N SER A 135 3.70 -8.79 -5.90
CA SER A 135 3.32 -9.94 -5.07
C SER A 135 2.57 -9.53 -3.81
N TYR A 136 2.29 -10.55 -3.00
CA TYR A 136 1.83 -10.46 -1.62
C TYR A 136 2.85 -11.14 -0.72
N ASN A 137 2.80 -10.81 0.57
CA ASN A 137 3.53 -11.55 1.58
C ASN A 137 2.60 -12.61 2.18
N ALA A 138 2.81 -13.87 1.81
CA ALA A 138 2.06 -15.00 2.33
C ALA A 138 2.67 -15.51 3.64
N GLN A 139 1.81 -15.82 4.60
CA GLN A 139 2.15 -16.18 5.96
C GLN A 139 1.50 -17.52 6.29
N ALA A 140 2.21 -18.37 7.03
CA ALA A 140 1.68 -19.66 7.46
C ALA A 140 2.17 -19.99 8.87
N ALA A 141 1.28 -20.53 9.68
CA ALA A 141 1.63 -21.18 10.94
C ALA A 141 1.46 -22.69 10.78
N VAL A 142 2.45 -23.43 11.27
CA VAL A 142 2.53 -24.88 11.16
C VAL A 142 2.62 -25.45 12.57
N ASP A 143 1.83 -26.49 12.82
CA ASP A 143 1.92 -27.28 14.05
C ASP A 143 3.18 -28.15 14.02
N ASP A 144 3.99 -28.12 15.09
CA ASP A 144 5.31 -28.75 15.11
C ASP A 144 5.25 -30.28 15.17
N GLN A 145 4.19 -30.85 15.75
CA GLN A 145 4.05 -32.30 15.91
C GLN A 145 3.51 -32.97 14.66
N THR A 146 2.47 -32.38 14.07
CA THR A 146 1.76 -32.96 12.91
C THR A 146 2.28 -32.45 11.58
N MET A 147 3.06 -31.36 11.58
CA MET A 147 3.54 -30.65 10.39
C MET A 147 2.41 -30.12 9.49
N LEU A 148 1.20 -29.99 10.04
CA LEU A 148 0.05 -29.45 9.32
C LEU A 148 0.04 -27.93 9.38
N VAL A 149 -0.34 -27.30 8.28
CA VAL A 149 -0.62 -25.86 8.25
C VAL A 149 -1.94 -25.63 8.98
N VAL A 150 -1.88 -24.88 10.09
CA VAL A 150 -3.02 -24.62 10.97
C VAL A 150 -3.59 -23.20 10.80
N ALA A 151 -2.79 -22.26 10.31
CA ALA A 151 -3.27 -20.94 9.95
C ALA A 151 -2.50 -20.38 8.76
N THR A 152 -3.17 -19.52 7.99
CA THR A 152 -2.59 -18.83 6.85
C THR A 152 -3.01 -17.37 6.88
N GLY A 153 -2.14 -16.49 6.39
CA GLY A 153 -2.44 -15.08 6.20
C GLY A 153 -1.83 -14.57 4.91
N VAL A 154 -2.40 -13.49 4.38
CA VAL A 154 -1.82 -12.77 3.24
C VAL A 154 -1.77 -11.31 3.61
N SER A 155 -0.59 -10.71 3.49
CA SER A 155 -0.35 -9.32 3.82
C SER A 155 0.23 -8.55 2.63
N GLN A 156 0.04 -7.24 2.68
CA GLN A 156 0.62 -6.30 1.72
C GLN A 156 1.94 -5.72 2.25
N ALA A 157 2.39 -6.14 3.44
CA ALA A 157 3.60 -5.65 4.06
C ALA A 157 4.81 -6.41 3.50
N PRO A 158 5.85 -5.71 3.02
CA PRO A 158 7.05 -6.37 2.50
C PRO A 158 7.97 -6.94 3.60
N ASN A 159 7.56 -6.85 4.87
CA ASN A 159 8.35 -7.27 6.02
C ASN A 159 7.57 -8.24 6.91
N ASP A 160 8.31 -9.15 7.55
CA ASP A 160 7.76 -10.18 8.42
C ASP A 160 7.67 -9.74 9.90
N LYS A 161 8.44 -8.71 10.27
CA LYS A 161 8.54 -8.20 11.66
C LYS A 161 7.23 -7.73 12.26
N GLU A 162 6.23 -7.44 11.44
CA GLU A 162 4.90 -7.00 11.90
C GLU A 162 3.83 -8.09 11.75
N GLN A 163 4.20 -9.32 11.34
CA GLN A 163 3.25 -10.38 10.98
C GLN A 163 2.99 -11.41 12.09
N VAL A 164 3.75 -11.38 13.20
CA VAL A 164 3.51 -12.28 14.35
C VAL A 164 2.15 -12.00 15.00
N LEU A 165 1.86 -10.74 15.34
CA LEU A 165 0.61 -10.38 16.01
C LEU A 165 -0.64 -10.80 15.21
N PRO A 166 -0.77 -10.47 13.90
CA PRO A 166 -1.89 -10.95 13.09
C PRO A 166 -2.03 -12.48 13.05
N MET A 167 -0.90 -13.21 13.03
CA MET A 167 -0.91 -14.67 13.04
C MET A 167 -1.39 -15.23 14.38
N LEU A 168 -0.92 -14.66 15.50
CA LEU A 168 -1.37 -15.03 16.84
C LEU A 168 -2.86 -14.77 17.03
N GLU A 169 -3.37 -13.61 16.57
CA GLU A 169 -4.80 -13.31 16.56
C GLU A 169 -5.59 -14.37 15.79
N THR A 170 -5.10 -14.75 14.60
CA THR A 170 -5.73 -15.80 13.78
C THR A 170 -5.76 -17.14 14.52
N LEU A 171 -4.64 -17.55 15.12
CA LEU A 171 -4.55 -18.81 15.86
C LEU A 171 -5.45 -18.82 17.11
N GLN A 172 -5.57 -17.69 17.81
CA GLN A 172 -6.46 -17.57 18.97
C GLN A 172 -7.93 -17.80 18.61
N THR A 173 -8.37 -17.34 17.44
CA THR A 173 -9.75 -17.62 16.98
C THR A 173 -10.02 -19.12 16.78
N GLN A 174 -8.98 -19.93 16.65
CA GLN A 174 -9.03 -21.37 16.42
C GLN A 174 -8.69 -22.19 17.68
N ALA A 175 -8.35 -21.54 18.79
CA ALA A 175 -7.85 -22.20 20.01
C ALA A 175 -8.86 -23.19 20.62
N ALA A 176 -10.17 -23.02 20.37
CA ALA A 176 -11.19 -23.95 20.82
C ALA A 176 -11.07 -25.35 20.16
N VAL A 177 -10.48 -25.43 18.97
CA VAL A 177 -10.30 -26.67 18.21
C VAL A 177 -8.87 -27.18 18.32
N LEU A 178 -7.89 -26.28 18.20
CA LEU A 178 -6.47 -26.62 18.14
C LEU A 178 -5.78 -26.63 19.51
N GLY A 179 -6.42 -26.06 20.53
CA GLY A 179 -5.79 -25.80 21.83
C GLY A 179 -5.07 -24.45 21.89
N PRO A 180 -4.55 -24.06 23.07
CA PRO A 180 -3.79 -22.84 23.23
C PRO A 180 -2.42 -22.95 22.54
N ILE A 181 -1.83 -21.80 22.24
CA ILE A 181 -0.46 -21.72 21.74
C ILE A 181 0.47 -21.79 22.95
N GLU A 182 1.34 -22.80 23.00
CA GLU A 182 2.28 -22.98 24.13
C GLU A 182 3.64 -22.34 23.86
N ALA A 183 4.09 -22.33 22.61
CA ALA A 183 5.36 -21.76 22.18
C ALA A 183 5.27 -21.34 20.71
N LEU A 184 6.03 -20.32 20.33
CA LEU A 184 6.17 -19.88 18.94
C LEU A 184 7.62 -19.92 18.50
N VAL A 185 7.89 -20.66 17.43
CA VAL A 185 9.18 -20.63 16.71
C VAL A 185 8.98 -19.87 15.41
N ALA A 186 9.80 -18.86 15.17
CA ALA A 186 9.74 -18.04 13.96
C ALA A 186 11.14 -17.73 13.43
N ASP A 187 11.24 -17.49 12.11
CA ASP A 187 12.49 -17.10 11.48
C ASP A 187 13.02 -15.76 12.00
N THR A 188 14.31 -15.50 11.79
CA THR A 188 14.96 -14.24 12.22
C THR A 188 14.30 -12.99 11.65
N GLY A 189 13.62 -13.11 10.50
CA GLY A 189 12.83 -12.06 9.87
C GLY A 189 11.67 -11.55 10.75
N TYR A 190 11.14 -12.37 11.66
CA TYR A 190 10.05 -12.02 12.57
C TYR A 190 10.52 -11.40 13.89
N CYS A 191 11.83 -11.37 14.16
CA CYS A 191 12.34 -10.88 15.44
C CYS A 191 12.16 -9.35 15.59
N SER A 192 11.37 -8.94 16.58
CA SER A 192 11.17 -7.55 16.99
C SER A 192 10.75 -7.45 18.46
N GLU A 193 11.08 -6.34 19.13
CA GLU A 193 10.69 -6.06 20.53
C GLU A 193 9.17 -6.20 20.72
N LYS A 194 8.39 -5.61 19.80
CA LYS A 194 6.92 -5.67 19.82
C LYS A 194 6.36 -7.09 19.74
N ASN A 195 6.99 -7.96 18.94
CA ASN A 195 6.53 -9.34 18.82
C ASN A 195 6.82 -10.14 20.08
N VAL A 196 7.99 -9.90 20.70
CA VAL A 196 8.34 -10.51 21.99
C VAL A 196 7.35 -10.07 23.06
N GLU A 197 7.10 -8.76 23.20
CA GLU A 197 6.11 -8.22 24.14
C GLU A 197 4.72 -8.80 23.92
N ALA A 198 4.32 -9.01 22.66
CA ALA A 198 3.03 -9.61 22.34
C ALA A 198 2.95 -11.10 22.71
N CYS A 199 4.00 -11.89 22.47
CA CYS A 199 4.07 -13.28 22.92
C CYS A 199 4.02 -13.36 24.45
N GLU A 200 4.82 -12.53 25.14
CA GLU A 200 4.86 -12.48 26.61
C GLU A 200 3.49 -12.13 27.21
N ALA A 201 2.77 -11.15 26.62
CA ALA A 201 1.43 -10.77 27.04
C ALA A 201 0.40 -11.89 26.90
N LEU A 202 0.66 -12.86 26.03
CA LEU A 202 -0.18 -14.04 25.78
C LEU A 202 0.31 -15.30 26.50
N GLY A 203 1.44 -15.21 27.21
CA GLY A 203 2.05 -16.34 27.91
C GLY A 203 2.72 -17.37 27.01
N ILE A 204 3.18 -16.93 25.83
CA ILE A 204 3.88 -17.73 24.79
C ILE A 204 5.39 -17.50 24.87
#